data_AF-A0A9D8XBF9-F1
#
_entry.id   AF-A0A9D8XBF9-F1
#
_cell.length_a   1.000
_cell.length_b   1.000
_cell.length_c   1.000
_cell.angle_alpha   90.00
_cell.angle_beta   90.00
_cell.angle_gamma   90.00
#
_symmetry.space_group_name_H-M   'P 1'
#
loop_
_entity.id
_entity.type
_entity.pdbx_description
1 polymer ?
#
loop_
_entity_poly.entity_id
_entity_poly.type
_entity_poly.pdbx_seq_one_letter_code
_entity_poly.pdbx_strand_id
1 'polypeptide(L)'
;TAAEKKLDARGFLEEACRKAHLPANAWQEDETMVFRFQGLVFSGNLKDYFPQELTHILQPPKGPGHKDLAQLADHCYRNIIKQFENRIPDYYLPAAYDGKISGACLRVRLNSLSADCAQLHLNHPQPLQATLLGLSQNAALAMRQNKLQPADLQKTSLCIFWDPKNLGNTLTADVSGLDTRRFGILALRFGKWILGYAPGKDPASILEDVLKNSRFDRDESTTILSVQVACTDIAFMTTTVQKPMVKDTPRPAIAAGAFYPANVREMETMRNGFFSSEPVEKKAFSGAVIPHGGWPFAGKLLAQTLEKMELRNRILIFAPKYQALGVDWGVCPDPRWNLPGRPMEGDINLSRAMTEAVDSFQLDSLAHSREHGIEVVLPFLSYLAPGAHVVGTVMQGGARKLENASKQLAAWLQTLPQCPTLLAASDLSLYADPKQSPRLDESIVEAMAALDPEKMLALVQEKNAPLTGVLPCAFLMMTLRELGLLNRSHLVGHTQSIESKNGVRKEVGFCGMLFE
;
A
#
# COMPACT_ATOMS: atom_id res chain seq x y z
N THR A 1 9.20 -19.02 -45.71
CA THR A 1 9.87 -20.34 -45.57
C THR A 1 11.01 -20.47 -46.58
N ALA A 2 11.92 -21.44 -46.42
CA ALA A 2 13.00 -21.67 -47.39
C ALA A 2 12.47 -21.97 -48.82
N ALA A 3 11.30 -22.63 -48.89
CA ALA A 3 10.56 -22.86 -50.12
C ALA A 3 10.03 -21.56 -50.77
N GLU A 4 9.46 -20.63 -49.99
CA GLU A 4 9.03 -19.31 -50.49
C GLU A 4 10.20 -18.46 -51.01
N LYS A 5 11.41 -18.63 -50.45
CA LYS A 5 12.62 -17.92 -50.87
C LYS A 5 13.42 -18.64 -51.97
N LYS A 6 12.93 -19.78 -52.47
CA LYS A 6 13.60 -20.62 -53.50
C LYS A 6 15.08 -20.92 -53.19
N LEU A 7 15.42 -21.11 -51.91
CA LEU A 7 16.78 -21.44 -51.52
C LEU A 7 17.14 -22.85 -51.98
N ASP A 8 18.35 -23.02 -52.51
CA ASP A 8 18.93 -24.35 -52.72
C ASP A 8 19.39 -24.96 -51.37
N ALA A 9 19.80 -26.23 -51.39
CA ALA A 9 20.17 -26.95 -50.18
C ALA A 9 21.34 -26.28 -49.42
N ARG A 10 22.28 -25.69 -50.16
CA ARG A 10 23.43 -25.00 -49.59
C ARG A 10 23.02 -23.68 -48.93
N GLY A 11 22.28 -22.84 -49.64
CA GLY A 11 21.75 -21.59 -49.11
C GLY A 11 20.84 -21.80 -47.91
N PHE A 12 20.08 -22.91 -47.87
CA PHE A 12 19.30 -23.27 -46.69
C PHE A 12 20.16 -23.58 -45.46
N LEU A 13 21.24 -24.36 -45.63
CA LEU A 13 22.14 -24.71 -44.52
C LEU A 13 22.92 -23.50 -44.01
N GLU A 14 23.38 -22.63 -44.91
CA GLU A 14 24.07 -21.39 -44.53
C GLU A 14 23.17 -20.45 -43.71
N GLU A 15 21.91 -20.30 -44.13
CA GLU A 15 20.92 -19.51 -43.39
C GLU A 15 20.48 -20.18 -42.07
N ALA A 16 20.43 -21.51 -42.03
CA ALA A 16 20.16 -22.26 -40.80
C ALA A 16 21.28 -22.05 -39.77
N CYS A 17 22.54 -22.10 -40.19
CA CYS A 17 23.70 -21.80 -39.35
C CYS A 17 23.66 -20.34 -38.85
N ARG A 18 23.39 -19.37 -39.72
CA ARG A 18 23.25 -17.95 -39.32
C ARG A 18 22.14 -17.73 -38.31
N LYS A 19 20.97 -18.37 -38.52
CA LYS A 19 19.83 -18.32 -37.59
C LYS A 19 20.18 -18.91 -36.22
N ALA A 20 21.03 -19.93 -36.19
CA ALA A 20 21.56 -20.53 -34.96
C ALA A 20 22.77 -19.75 -34.38
N HIS A 21 23.14 -18.61 -34.94
CA HIS A 21 24.31 -17.79 -34.57
C HIS A 21 25.65 -18.52 -34.69
N LEU A 22 25.74 -19.46 -35.62
CA LEU A 22 26.97 -20.18 -35.98
C LEU A 22 27.59 -19.59 -37.25
N PRO A 23 28.90 -19.80 -37.51
CA PRO A 23 29.51 -19.51 -38.81
C PRO A 23 28.69 -20.14 -39.94
N ALA A 24 28.51 -19.42 -41.05
CA ALA A 24 27.65 -19.88 -42.16
C ALA A 24 28.12 -21.21 -42.79
N ASN A 25 29.39 -21.56 -42.61
CA ASN A 25 30.01 -22.81 -43.04
C ASN A 25 30.15 -23.85 -41.93
N ALA A 26 29.59 -23.66 -40.74
CA ALA A 26 29.74 -24.59 -39.61
C ALA A 26 29.22 -26.00 -39.93
N TRP A 27 28.26 -26.13 -40.86
CA TRP A 27 27.76 -27.41 -41.35
C TRP A 27 28.77 -28.21 -42.19
N GLN A 28 29.91 -27.62 -42.57
CA GLN A 28 31.00 -28.27 -43.31
C GLN A 28 32.11 -28.78 -42.41
N GLU A 29 32.07 -28.51 -41.10
CA GLU A 29 33.06 -29.01 -40.14
C GLU A 29 32.87 -30.51 -39.94
N ASP A 30 33.97 -31.26 -39.87
CA ASP A 30 33.95 -32.73 -39.81
C ASP A 30 33.20 -33.29 -38.58
N GLU A 31 33.15 -32.51 -37.49
CA GLU A 31 32.46 -32.87 -36.24
C GLU A 31 30.97 -32.46 -36.25
N THR A 32 30.48 -31.80 -37.30
CA THR A 32 29.10 -31.30 -37.36
C THR A 32 28.15 -32.35 -37.94
N MET A 33 27.16 -32.76 -37.14
CA MET A 33 26.09 -33.65 -37.58
C MET A 33 24.85 -32.89 -38.03
N VAL A 34 24.42 -33.11 -39.28
CA VAL A 34 23.19 -32.51 -39.84
C VAL A 34 22.05 -33.53 -39.82
N PHE A 35 20.98 -33.22 -39.08
CA PHE A 35 19.76 -34.04 -39.03
C PHE A 35 18.67 -33.47 -39.93
N ARG A 36 17.96 -34.35 -40.64
CA ARG A 36 16.77 -34.00 -41.43
C ARG A 36 15.52 -34.42 -40.66
N PHE A 37 14.54 -33.53 -40.56
CA PHE A 37 13.21 -33.88 -40.08
C PHE A 37 12.14 -33.47 -41.09
N GLN A 38 11.03 -34.21 -41.10
CA GLN A 38 9.85 -33.88 -41.86
C GLN A 38 8.71 -33.60 -40.87
N GLY A 39 8.14 -32.39 -40.94
CA GLY A 39 6.89 -32.09 -40.26
C GLY A 39 5.72 -32.47 -41.16
N LEU A 40 4.91 -33.44 -40.75
CA LEU A 40 3.62 -33.71 -41.38
C LEU A 40 2.58 -32.82 -40.70
N VAL A 41 2.01 -31.87 -41.45
CA VAL A 41 0.95 -30.99 -40.95
C VAL A 41 -0.39 -31.61 -41.30
N PHE A 42 -1.10 -32.09 -40.27
CA PHE A 42 -2.47 -32.55 -40.41
C PHE A 42 -3.42 -31.42 -40.01
N SER A 43 -4.54 -31.29 -40.72
CA SER A 43 -5.63 -30.38 -40.34
C SER A 43 -6.88 -31.19 -40.05
N GLY A 44 -7.47 -30.94 -38.87
CA GLY A 44 -8.61 -31.67 -38.35
C GLY A 44 -8.96 -31.18 -36.95
N ASN A 45 -10.19 -31.44 -36.48
CA ASN A 45 -10.59 -31.07 -35.13
C ASN A 45 -10.11 -32.16 -34.17
N LEU A 46 -9.26 -31.81 -33.20
CA LEU A 46 -8.60 -32.77 -32.29
C LEU A 46 -9.61 -33.71 -31.60
N LYS A 47 -10.81 -33.20 -31.31
CA LYS A 47 -11.91 -33.90 -30.64
C LYS A 47 -12.41 -35.15 -31.39
N ASP A 48 -12.23 -35.20 -32.71
CA ASP A 48 -12.79 -36.27 -33.54
C ASP A 48 -11.89 -37.53 -33.56
N TYR A 49 -10.70 -37.44 -32.96
CA TYR A 49 -9.67 -38.49 -32.97
C TYR A 49 -9.31 -39.04 -31.58
N PHE A 50 -9.96 -38.57 -30.50
CA PHE A 50 -9.78 -39.15 -29.16
C PHE A 50 -10.93 -40.11 -28.82
N PRO A 51 -10.65 -41.36 -28.42
CA PRO A 51 -11.64 -42.25 -27.82
C PRO A 51 -12.33 -41.57 -26.62
N GLN A 52 -13.66 -41.71 -26.48
CA GLN A 52 -14.42 -41.16 -25.35
C GLN A 52 -13.89 -41.63 -23.97
N GLU A 53 -13.15 -42.73 -23.94
CA GLU A 53 -12.48 -43.28 -22.75
C GLU A 53 -11.27 -42.44 -22.30
N LEU A 54 -10.61 -41.71 -23.22
CA LEU A 54 -9.46 -40.85 -22.94
C LEU A 54 -9.85 -39.43 -22.49
N THR A 55 -11.12 -39.07 -22.53
CA THR A 55 -11.63 -37.75 -22.09
C THR A 55 -11.37 -37.48 -20.60
N HIS A 56 -11.16 -38.53 -19.79
CA HIS A 56 -10.75 -38.40 -18.39
C HIS A 56 -9.24 -38.20 -18.20
N ILE A 57 -8.42 -38.51 -19.20
CA ILE A 57 -6.94 -38.49 -19.12
C ILE A 57 -6.35 -37.20 -19.72
N LEU A 58 -7.14 -36.43 -20.47
CA LEU A 58 -6.75 -35.10 -21.01
C LEU A 58 -7.22 -33.91 -20.16
N GLN A 59 -7.45 -34.10 -18.86
CA GLN A 59 -7.56 -32.94 -17.97
C GLN A 59 -6.15 -32.52 -17.54
N PRO A 60 -5.70 -31.28 -17.86
CA PRO A 60 -4.46 -30.78 -17.26
C PRO A 60 -4.59 -30.89 -15.73
N PRO A 61 -3.50 -31.15 -14.98
CA PRO A 61 -3.63 -31.35 -13.54
C PRO A 61 -4.29 -30.12 -12.93
N LYS A 62 -5.39 -30.35 -12.22
CA LYS A 62 -6.20 -29.33 -11.54
C LYS A 62 -5.45 -28.82 -10.30
N GLY A 63 -4.28 -28.23 -10.50
CA GLY A 63 -3.36 -27.83 -9.44
C GLY A 63 -2.51 -28.98 -8.87
N PRO A 64 -1.67 -28.68 -7.86
CA PRO A 64 -0.78 -29.65 -7.22
C PRO A 64 -1.55 -30.64 -6.34
N GLY A 65 -1.13 -31.90 -6.33
CA GLY A 65 -1.68 -32.91 -5.42
C GLY A 65 -1.13 -32.78 -3.99
N HIS A 66 -1.69 -33.54 -3.05
CA HIS A 66 -1.21 -33.55 -1.65
C HIS A 66 0.25 -33.99 -1.52
N LYS A 67 0.71 -34.93 -2.34
CA LYS A 67 2.12 -35.38 -2.35
C LYS A 67 3.05 -34.27 -2.86
N ASP A 68 2.64 -33.55 -3.90
CA ASP A 68 3.39 -32.40 -4.42
C ASP A 68 3.52 -31.30 -3.36
N LEU A 69 2.42 -30.97 -2.68
CA LEU A 69 2.39 -29.91 -1.68
C LEU A 69 3.39 -30.12 -0.54
N ALA A 70 3.50 -31.34 -0.02
CA ALA A 70 4.44 -31.65 1.06
C ALA A 70 5.90 -31.51 0.59
N GLN A 71 6.21 -32.02 -0.61
CA GLN A 71 7.56 -31.93 -1.18
C GLN A 71 7.94 -30.49 -1.52
N LEU A 72 7.02 -29.71 -2.07
CA LEU A 72 7.20 -28.29 -2.37
C LEU A 72 7.40 -27.47 -1.09
N ALA A 73 6.66 -27.77 -0.01
CA ALA A 73 6.82 -27.08 1.27
C ALA A 73 8.22 -27.35 1.87
N ASP A 74 8.64 -28.62 1.90
CA ASP A 74 9.99 -29.02 2.33
C ASP A 74 11.09 -28.40 1.45
N HIS A 75 10.87 -28.31 0.14
CA HIS A 75 11.76 -27.62 -0.78
C HIS A 75 11.89 -26.12 -0.45
N CYS A 76 10.78 -25.44 -0.13
CA CYS A 76 10.82 -24.05 0.34
C CYS A 76 11.61 -23.93 1.66
N TYR A 77 11.40 -24.85 2.61
CA TYR A 77 12.14 -24.87 3.88
C TYR A 77 13.66 -24.94 3.63
N ARG A 78 14.10 -25.91 2.82
CA ARG A 78 15.53 -26.06 2.46
C ARG A 78 16.08 -24.81 1.77
N ASN A 79 15.31 -24.20 0.87
CA ASN A 79 15.71 -22.99 0.18
C ASN A 79 15.83 -21.80 1.13
N ILE A 80 14.93 -21.62 2.10
CA ILE A 80 15.06 -20.57 3.13
C ILE A 80 16.37 -20.74 3.90
N ILE A 81 16.69 -21.94 4.38
CA ILE A 81 17.93 -22.23 5.11
C ILE A 81 19.16 -21.94 4.25
N LYS A 82 19.20 -22.46 3.01
CA LYS A 82 20.29 -22.20 2.06
C LYS A 82 20.49 -20.70 1.83
N GLN A 83 19.41 -19.97 1.57
CA GLN A 83 19.45 -18.53 1.36
C GLN A 83 19.98 -17.81 2.60
N PHE A 84 19.55 -18.21 3.80
CA PHE A 84 20.03 -17.64 5.05
C PHE A 84 21.54 -17.85 5.24
N GLU A 85 22.06 -19.01 4.85
CA GLU A 85 23.48 -19.37 4.88
C GLU A 85 24.30 -18.81 3.71
N ASN A 86 23.72 -17.95 2.86
CA ASN A 86 24.34 -17.45 1.61
C ASN A 86 24.76 -18.57 0.62
N ARG A 87 24.04 -19.69 0.64
CA ARG A 87 24.22 -20.81 -0.30
C ARG A 87 23.27 -20.67 -1.49
N ILE A 88 23.68 -21.27 -2.61
CA ILE A 88 22.87 -21.33 -3.83
C ILE A 88 21.58 -22.13 -3.55
N PRO A 89 20.40 -21.60 -3.90
CA PRO A 89 19.13 -22.31 -3.71
C PRO A 89 18.97 -23.40 -4.77
N ASP A 90 18.11 -24.37 -4.49
CA ASP A 90 17.62 -25.28 -5.53
C ASP A 90 16.52 -24.55 -6.29
N TYR A 91 16.80 -24.20 -7.55
CA TYR A 91 15.85 -23.43 -8.39
C TYR A 91 14.65 -24.24 -8.85
N TYR A 92 14.76 -25.58 -8.82
CA TYR A 92 13.76 -26.48 -9.34
C TYR A 92 13.76 -27.80 -8.56
N LEU A 93 12.58 -28.33 -8.32
CA LEU A 93 12.33 -29.65 -7.73
C LEU A 93 11.80 -30.59 -8.83
N PRO A 94 12.62 -31.54 -9.30
CA PRO A 94 12.19 -32.54 -10.26
C PRO A 94 11.00 -33.36 -9.75
N ALA A 95 10.12 -33.77 -10.67
CA ALA A 95 8.92 -34.57 -10.42
C ALA A 95 7.81 -33.93 -9.58
N ALA A 96 8.03 -32.71 -9.04
CA ALA A 96 6.96 -31.94 -8.41
C ALA A 96 6.18 -31.12 -9.46
N TYR A 97 4.89 -30.91 -9.20
CA TYR A 97 4.04 -30.06 -10.04
C TYR A 97 4.63 -28.66 -10.27
N ASP A 98 4.60 -28.18 -11.52
CA ASP A 98 4.98 -26.81 -11.88
C ASP A 98 4.01 -26.22 -12.93
N GLY A 99 2.79 -25.93 -12.47
CA GLY A 99 1.76 -25.30 -13.30
C GLY A 99 1.65 -23.79 -13.10
N LYS A 100 0.83 -23.17 -13.94
CA LYS A 100 0.44 -21.76 -13.79
C LYS A 100 -0.54 -21.61 -12.62
N ILE A 101 -0.22 -20.71 -11.70
CA ILE A 101 -1.03 -20.41 -10.52
C ILE A 101 -1.43 -18.94 -10.49
N SER A 102 -2.56 -18.64 -9.86
CA SER A 102 -2.96 -17.25 -9.60
C SER A 102 -2.28 -16.70 -8.35
N GLY A 103 -1.86 -17.56 -7.42
CA GLY A 103 -1.00 -17.13 -6.33
C GLY A 103 -0.65 -18.25 -5.37
N ALA A 104 0.24 -17.91 -4.43
CA ALA A 104 0.71 -18.83 -3.41
C ALA A 104 1.01 -18.06 -2.13
N CYS A 105 0.90 -18.76 -1.00
CA CYS A 105 1.31 -18.31 0.30
C CYS A 105 2.24 -19.36 0.93
N LEU A 106 3.44 -18.91 1.29
CA LEU A 106 4.41 -19.65 2.09
C LEU A 106 4.34 -19.13 3.53
N ARG A 107 3.79 -19.97 4.41
CA ARG A 107 3.77 -19.73 5.85
C ARG A 107 5.03 -20.31 6.49
N VAL A 108 5.79 -19.45 7.14
CA VAL A 108 7.00 -19.75 7.90
C VAL A 108 6.59 -19.86 9.36
N ARG A 109 6.77 -21.04 9.98
CA ARG A 109 6.47 -21.25 11.40
C ARG A 109 7.76 -21.22 12.20
N LEU A 110 7.79 -20.28 13.14
CA LEU A 110 8.88 -20.02 14.05
C LEU A 110 8.47 -20.45 15.46
N ASN A 111 9.41 -20.46 16.41
CA ASN A 111 9.19 -20.99 17.77
C ASN A 111 7.88 -20.58 18.45
N SER A 112 7.51 -19.30 18.41
CA SER A 112 6.30 -18.78 19.06
C SER A 112 5.34 -18.04 18.13
N LEU A 113 5.64 -17.96 16.82
CA LEU A 113 4.90 -17.14 15.87
C LEU A 113 5.00 -17.69 14.44
N SER A 114 4.11 -17.21 13.57
CA SER A 114 4.16 -17.52 12.14
C SER A 114 4.13 -16.26 11.30
N ALA A 115 4.82 -16.28 10.17
CA ALA A 115 4.82 -15.22 9.18
C ALA A 115 4.42 -15.75 7.81
N ASP A 116 3.64 -14.98 7.07
CA ASP A 116 3.19 -15.34 5.72
C ASP A 116 3.94 -14.51 4.68
N CYS A 117 4.52 -15.19 3.69
CA CYS A 117 5.01 -14.59 2.45
C CYS A 117 4.04 -14.99 1.35
N ALA A 118 3.29 -14.04 0.79
CA ALA A 118 2.23 -14.33 -0.15
C ALA A 118 2.26 -13.44 -1.39
N GLN A 119 1.80 -13.98 -2.51
CA GLN A 119 1.72 -13.28 -3.79
C GLN A 119 0.44 -13.67 -4.54
N LEU A 120 -0.15 -12.71 -5.27
CA LEU A 120 -1.34 -12.88 -6.08
C LEU A 120 -1.17 -12.16 -7.43
N HIS A 121 -1.47 -12.87 -8.51
CA HIS A 121 -1.48 -12.42 -9.91
C HIS A 121 -2.72 -12.96 -10.62
N LEU A 122 -3.80 -12.19 -10.64
CA LEU A 122 -5.07 -12.63 -11.24
C LEU A 122 -5.01 -12.64 -12.79
N ASN A 123 -4.38 -11.62 -13.39
CA ASN A 123 -4.39 -11.44 -14.85
C ASN A 123 -3.25 -12.19 -15.57
N HIS A 124 -2.15 -12.47 -14.85
CA HIS A 124 -0.95 -13.09 -15.41
C HIS A 124 -0.47 -14.23 -14.49
N PRO A 125 -1.09 -15.43 -14.57
CA PRO A 125 -0.69 -16.58 -13.77
C PRO A 125 0.80 -16.90 -13.94
N GLN A 126 1.49 -17.13 -12.82
CA GLN A 126 2.94 -17.34 -12.76
C GLN A 126 3.28 -18.84 -12.62
N PRO A 127 4.47 -19.29 -13.04
CA PRO A 127 4.94 -20.63 -12.73
C PRO A 127 5.06 -20.84 -11.22
N LEU A 128 4.58 -21.99 -10.72
CA LEU A 128 4.52 -22.29 -9.30
C LEU A 128 5.91 -22.29 -8.66
N GLN A 129 6.86 -23.06 -9.17
CA GLN A 129 8.16 -23.22 -8.51
C GLN A 129 8.99 -21.92 -8.51
N ALA A 130 8.92 -21.13 -9.59
CA ALA A 130 9.52 -19.81 -9.63
C ALA A 130 8.90 -18.85 -8.59
N THR A 131 7.58 -18.89 -8.43
CA THR A 131 6.87 -18.14 -7.39
C THR A 131 7.34 -18.56 -5.99
N LEU A 132 7.42 -19.86 -5.73
CA LEU A 132 7.85 -20.41 -4.45
C LEU A 132 9.31 -20.05 -4.10
N LEU A 133 10.20 -20.01 -5.10
CA LEU A 133 11.57 -19.54 -4.91
C LEU A 133 11.60 -18.08 -4.45
N GLY A 134 10.83 -17.20 -5.11
CA GLY A 134 10.71 -15.80 -4.71
C GLY A 134 10.13 -15.63 -3.30
N LEU A 135 9.11 -16.40 -2.94
CA LEU A 135 8.56 -16.41 -1.58
C LEU A 135 9.59 -16.89 -0.54
N SER A 136 10.39 -17.90 -0.88
CA SER A 136 11.46 -18.42 0.00
C SER A 136 12.57 -17.39 0.21
N GLN A 137 12.94 -16.63 -0.83
CA GLN A 137 13.90 -15.53 -0.73
C GLN A 137 13.37 -14.40 0.16
N ASN A 138 12.10 -14.03 0.00
CA ASN A 138 11.46 -13.02 0.84
C ASN A 138 11.41 -13.45 2.32
N ALA A 139 11.08 -14.72 2.58
CA ALA A 139 11.10 -15.29 3.92
C ALA A 139 12.49 -15.23 4.56
N ALA A 140 13.54 -15.64 3.83
CA ALA A 140 14.92 -15.58 4.34
C ALA A 140 15.37 -14.14 4.62
N LEU A 141 15.02 -13.19 3.75
CA LEU A 141 15.30 -11.77 3.95
C LEU A 141 14.59 -11.22 5.20
N ALA A 142 13.30 -11.54 5.37
CA ALA A 142 12.53 -11.13 6.54
C ALA A 142 13.11 -11.70 7.84
N MET A 143 13.54 -12.97 7.85
CA MET A 143 14.20 -13.57 9.01
C MET A 143 15.49 -12.82 9.39
N ARG A 144 16.33 -12.47 8.40
CA ARG A 144 17.56 -11.69 8.63
C ARG A 144 17.28 -10.30 9.20
N GLN A 145 16.30 -9.59 8.64
CA GLN A 145 15.92 -8.26 9.10
C GLN A 145 15.42 -8.25 10.55
N ASN A 146 14.81 -9.36 10.98
CA ASN A 146 14.33 -9.55 12.36
C ASN A 146 15.36 -10.25 13.27
N LYS A 147 16.62 -10.41 12.83
CA LYS A 147 17.71 -11.05 13.58
C LYS A 147 17.41 -12.47 14.06
N LEU A 148 16.54 -13.19 13.35
CA LEU A 148 16.22 -14.60 13.61
C LEU A 148 17.35 -15.51 13.12
N GLN A 149 17.46 -16.70 13.68
CA GLN A 149 18.41 -17.74 13.31
C GLN A 149 17.75 -18.85 12.48
N PRO A 150 18.51 -19.63 11.69
CA PRO A 150 17.98 -20.79 10.96
C PRO A 150 17.27 -21.80 11.86
N ALA A 151 17.78 -22.00 13.08
CA ALA A 151 17.20 -22.90 14.08
C ALA A 151 15.83 -22.44 14.59
N ASP A 152 15.46 -21.17 14.42
CA ASP A 152 14.13 -20.68 14.76
C ASP A 152 13.06 -21.17 13.77
N LEU A 153 13.46 -21.57 12.56
CA LEU A 153 12.56 -22.11 11.53
C LEU A 153 12.20 -23.56 11.85
N GLN A 154 10.95 -23.78 12.30
CA GLN A 154 10.48 -25.11 12.64
C GLN A 154 9.93 -25.86 11.44
N LYS A 155 9.11 -25.18 10.63
CA LYS A 155 8.49 -25.77 9.43
C LYS A 155 7.96 -24.69 8.50
N THR A 156 7.76 -25.08 7.25
CA THR A 156 7.03 -24.30 6.25
C THR A 156 5.67 -24.94 5.99
N SER A 157 4.72 -24.14 5.55
CA SER A 157 3.40 -24.59 5.11
C SER A 157 3.01 -23.82 3.88
N LEU A 158 2.53 -24.52 2.86
CA LEU A 158 2.10 -23.93 1.61
C LEU A 158 0.59 -23.88 1.52
N CYS A 159 0.10 -22.82 0.90
CA CYS A 159 -1.21 -22.78 0.29
C CYS A 159 -1.13 -22.18 -1.11
N ILE A 160 -1.62 -22.91 -2.11
CA ILE A 160 -1.55 -22.57 -3.53
C ILE A 160 -2.97 -22.38 -4.03
N PHE A 161 -3.20 -21.35 -4.84
CA PHE A 161 -4.52 -21.02 -5.34
C PHE A 161 -4.51 -20.58 -6.80
N TRP A 162 -5.53 -21.00 -7.55
CA TRP A 162 -5.65 -20.81 -8.99
C TRP A 162 -7.12 -20.81 -9.43
N ASP A 163 -7.37 -20.53 -10.72
CA ASP A 163 -8.71 -20.52 -11.33
C ASP A 163 -9.72 -19.60 -10.60
N PRO A 164 -9.43 -18.29 -10.49
CA PRO A 164 -10.32 -17.34 -9.83
C PRO A 164 -11.62 -17.17 -10.63
N LYS A 165 -12.75 -17.21 -9.93
CA LYS A 165 -14.08 -16.94 -10.48
C LYS A 165 -14.76 -15.85 -9.68
N ASN A 166 -15.40 -14.92 -10.37
CA ASN A 166 -16.08 -13.80 -9.74
C ASN A 166 -17.42 -14.25 -9.13
N LEU A 167 -17.60 -13.96 -7.84
CA LEU A 167 -18.84 -14.23 -7.11
C LEU A 167 -19.69 -12.98 -6.90
N GLY A 168 -19.15 -11.79 -7.20
CA GLY A 168 -19.80 -10.49 -6.99
C GLY A 168 -18.95 -9.55 -6.15
N ASN A 169 -19.62 -8.70 -5.37
CA ASN A 169 -19.00 -7.79 -4.41
C ASN A 169 -19.57 -8.02 -3.01
N THR A 170 -19.13 -7.25 -2.01
CA THR A 170 -19.59 -7.48 -0.62
C THR A 170 -21.10 -7.32 -0.39
N LEU A 171 -21.84 -6.69 -1.31
CA LEU A 171 -23.29 -6.54 -1.25
C LEU A 171 -24.04 -7.63 -2.02
N THR A 172 -23.42 -8.18 -3.08
CA THR A 172 -24.08 -9.07 -4.05
C THR A 172 -23.49 -10.47 -4.12
N ALA A 173 -22.43 -10.76 -3.35
CA ALA A 173 -21.71 -12.02 -3.46
C ALA A 173 -22.61 -13.22 -3.13
N ASP A 174 -22.73 -14.12 -4.10
CA ASP A 174 -23.37 -15.42 -3.91
C ASP A 174 -22.31 -16.50 -3.71
N VAL A 175 -22.23 -17.03 -2.49
CA VAL A 175 -21.33 -18.12 -2.11
C VAL A 175 -22.08 -19.45 -1.95
N SER A 176 -23.38 -19.48 -2.26
CA SER A 176 -24.20 -20.68 -2.14
C SER A 176 -23.70 -21.77 -3.08
N GLY A 177 -23.69 -23.02 -2.61
CA GLY A 177 -23.23 -24.17 -3.38
C GLY A 177 -21.70 -24.26 -3.60
N LEU A 178 -20.89 -23.37 -3.02
CA LEU A 178 -19.44 -23.45 -3.10
C LEU A 178 -18.91 -24.64 -2.27
N ASP A 179 -18.18 -25.57 -2.92
CA ASP A 179 -17.53 -26.69 -2.23
C ASP A 179 -16.26 -26.21 -1.50
N THR A 180 -16.39 -25.90 -0.21
CA THR A 180 -15.29 -25.37 0.61
C THR A 180 -14.16 -26.36 0.86
N ARG A 181 -14.31 -27.64 0.46
CA ARG A 181 -13.21 -28.62 0.47
C ARG A 181 -12.24 -28.43 -0.69
N ARG A 182 -12.62 -27.65 -1.70
CA ARG A 182 -11.84 -27.38 -2.91
C ARG A 182 -11.61 -25.90 -3.17
N PHE A 183 -12.53 -25.06 -2.71
CA PHE A 183 -12.51 -23.64 -2.98
C PHE A 183 -12.31 -22.80 -1.72
N GLY A 184 -11.48 -21.78 -1.84
CA GLY A 184 -11.37 -20.68 -0.88
C GLY A 184 -12.07 -19.44 -1.40
N ILE A 185 -12.33 -18.49 -0.49
CA ILE A 185 -12.96 -17.20 -0.78
C ILE A 185 -11.90 -16.11 -0.66
N LEU A 186 -11.70 -15.36 -1.74
CA LEU A 186 -10.73 -14.28 -1.88
C LEU A 186 -11.48 -12.94 -1.98
N ALA A 187 -11.23 -12.02 -1.07
CA ALA A 187 -11.68 -10.63 -1.21
C ALA A 187 -10.54 -9.75 -1.69
N LEU A 188 -10.81 -8.88 -2.66
CA LEU A 188 -9.85 -7.98 -3.29
C LEU A 188 -10.37 -6.54 -3.27
N ARG A 189 -9.56 -5.60 -2.79
CA ARG A 189 -9.86 -4.16 -2.77
C ARG A 189 -8.57 -3.35 -2.94
N PHE A 190 -8.51 -2.51 -3.98
CA PHE A 190 -7.38 -1.60 -4.25
C PHE A 190 -5.98 -2.26 -4.14
N GLY A 191 -5.82 -3.46 -4.73
CA GLY A 191 -4.55 -4.21 -4.70
C GLY A 191 -4.25 -4.94 -3.38
N LYS A 192 -5.00 -4.70 -2.31
CA LYS A 192 -4.98 -5.51 -1.08
C LYS A 192 -5.94 -6.68 -1.22
N TRP A 193 -5.60 -7.80 -0.61
CA TRP A 193 -6.42 -9.00 -0.68
C TRP A 193 -6.32 -9.84 0.59
N ILE A 194 -7.34 -10.67 0.79
CA ILE A 194 -7.40 -11.68 1.85
C ILE A 194 -8.03 -12.95 1.29
N LEU A 195 -7.41 -14.10 1.56
CA LEU A 195 -7.93 -15.41 1.20
C LEU A 195 -8.29 -16.15 2.49
N GLY A 196 -9.50 -16.70 2.55
CA GLY A 196 -9.93 -17.65 3.57
C GLY A 196 -10.25 -19.00 2.94
N TYR A 197 -9.75 -20.07 3.55
CA TYR A 197 -10.02 -21.45 3.18
C TYR A 197 -10.19 -22.30 4.43
N ALA A 198 -11.34 -22.95 4.57
CA ALA A 198 -11.67 -23.81 5.70
C ALA A 198 -12.57 -24.97 5.21
N PRO A 199 -11.99 -26.14 4.89
CA PRO A 199 -12.71 -27.31 4.42
C PRO A 199 -13.86 -27.70 5.32
N GLY A 200 -15.06 -27.85 4.75
CA GLY A 200 -16.25 -28.27 5.48
C GLY A 200 -16.89 -27.19 6.35
N LYS A 201 -16.30 -25.99 6.45
CA LYS A 201 -16.98 -24.82 7.00
C LYS A 201 -17.97 -24.28 5.96
N ASP A 202 -19.08 -23.73 6.44
CA ASP A 202 -20.08 -23.06 5.62
C ASP A 202 -19.46 -21.87 4.84
N PRO A 203 -19.69 -21.74 3.51
CA PRO A 203 -19.12 -20.67 2.70
C PRO A 203 -19.43 -19.26 3.19
N ALA A 204 -20.66 -19.01 3.67
CA ALA A 204 -21.04 -17.67 4.15
C ALA A 204 -20.26 -17.30 5.42
N SER A 205 -20.03 -18.27 6.30
CA SER A 205 -19.20 -18.10 7.48
C SER A 205 -17.72 -17.85 7.14
N ILE A 206 -17.19 -18.44 6.05
CA ILE A 206 -15.84 -18.13 5.56
C ILE A 206 -15.79 -16.71 5.00
N LEU A 207 -16.79 -16.31 4.21
CA LEU A 207 -16.88 -14.94 3.69
C LEU A 207 -16.92 -13.91 4.83
N GLU A 208 -17.70 -14.17 5.88
CA GLU A 208 -17.76 -13.28 7.03
C GLU A 208 -16.40 -13.15 7.74
N ASP A 209 -15.68 -14.25 7.95
CA ASP A 209 -14.32 -14.22 8.50
C ASP A 209 -13.37 -13.39 7.61
N VAL A 210 -13.43 -13.59 6.29
CA VAL A 210 -12.62 -12.85 5.30
C VAL A 210 -12.91 -11.35 5.37
N LEU A 211 -14.18 -10.95 5.43
CA LEU A 211 -14.56 -9.54 5.52
C LEU A 211 -14.21 -8.92 6.87
N LYS A 212 -14.42 -9.65 7.97
CA LYS A 212 -14.04 -9.22 9.32
C LYS A 212 -12.54 -8.99 9.45
N ASN A 213 -11.72 -9.89 8.90
CA ASN A 213 -10.27 -9.81 9.02
C ASN A 213 -9.62 -8.83 8.04
N SER A 214 -10.24 -8.55 6.90
CA SER A 214 -9.77 -7.51 5.98
C SER A 214 -10.17 -6.10 6.41
N ARG A 215 -11.28 -5.97 7.13
CA ARG A 215 -11.93 -4.68 7.41
C ARG A 215 -12.19 -3.87 6.13
N PHE A 216 -12.37 -4.57 5.01
CA PHE A 216 -12.82 -3.94 3.77
C PHE A 216 -14.25 -3.46 3.93
N ASP A 217 -14.55 -2.31 3.33
CA ASP A 217 -15.90 -1.77 3.44
C ASP A 217 -16.89 -2.67 2.73
N ARG A 218 -18.09 -2.74 3.30
CA ARG A 218 -19.24 -3.43 2.71
C ARG A 218 -19.85 -2.54 1.62
N ASP A 219 -19.14 -2.42 0.51
CA ASP A 219 -19.55 -1.69 -0.68
C ASP A 219 -19.21 -2.45 -1.98
N GLU A 220 -19.58 -1.84 -3.11
CA GLU A 220 -19.34 -2.39 -4.46
C GLU A 220 -17.86 -2.41 -4.87
N SER A 221 -16.96 -1.74 -4.13
CA SER A 221 -15.55 -1.61 -4.50
C SER A 221 -14.68 -2.79 -4.04
N THR A 222 -15.25 -3.70 -3.24
CA THR A 222 -14.59 -4.93 -2.81
C THR A 222 -15.11 -6.11 -3.64
N THR A 223 -14.26 -6.66 -4.51
CA THR A 223 -14.58 -7.84 -5.33
C THR A 223 -14.42 -9.12 -4.53
N ILE A 224 -15.38 -10.04 -4.63
CA ILE A 224 -15.34 -11.36 -4.01
C ILE A 224 -15.16 -12.42 -5.09
N LEU A 225 -14.15 -13.27 -4.94
CA LEU A 225 -13.80 -14.33 -5.87
C LEU A 225 -13.78 -15.68 -5.14
N SER A 226 -14.19 -16.77 -5.81
CA SER A 226 -13.77 -18.12 -5.42
C SER A 226 -12.47 -18.47 -6.13
N VAL A 227 -11.57 -19.18 -5.45
CA VAL A 227 -10.36 -19.76 -6.06
C VAL A 227 -10.28 -21.24 -5.72
N GLN A 228 -9.78 -22.08 -6.61
CA GLN A 228 -9.38 -23.43 -6.23
C GLN A 228 -8.16 -23.34 -5.31
N VAL A 229 -8.11 -24.20 -4.29
CA VAL A 229 -7.10 -24.14 -3.24
C VAL A 229 -6.54 -25.52 -2.95
N ALA A 230 -5.22 -25.59 -2.78
CA ALA A 230 -4.53 -26.73 -2.20
C ALA A 230 -3.56 -26.22 -1.13
N CYS A 231 -3.79 -26.58 0.13
CA CYS A 231 -2.90 -26.21 1.23
C CYS A 231 -2.39 -27.46 2.00
N THR A 232 -1.25 -27.28 2.65
CA THR A 232 -0.66 -28.24 3.61
C THR A 232 -1.34 -28.19 4.99
N ASP A 233 -1.87 -27.04 5.39
CA ASP A 233 -2.66 -26.88 6.60
C ASP A 233 -4.15 -27.16 6.34
N ILE A 234 -4.87 -27.64 7.35
CA ILE A 234 -6.30 -27.96 7.27
C ILE A 234 -7.13 -26.72 6.94
N ALA A 235 -6.86 -25.60 7.62
CA ALA A 235 -7.47 -24.31 7.32
C ALA A 235 -6.37 -23.26 7.12
N PHE A 236 -6.63 -22.32 6.22
CA PHE A 236 -5.66 -21.32 5.82
C PHE A 236 -6.33 -19.97 5.63
N MET A 237 -5.80 -18.96 6.31
CA MET A 237 -6.17 -17.56 6.08
C MET A 237 -4.88 -16.76 5.90
N THR A 238 -4.78 -16.00 4.82
CA THR A 238 -3.62 -15.16 4.49
C THR A 238 -4.12 -13.84 3.93
N THR A 239 -3.36 -12.76 4.15
CA THR A 239 -3.74 -11.44 3.69
C THR A 239 -2.52 -10.57 3.43
N THR A 240 -2.66 -9.65 2.49
CA THR A 240 -1.75 -8.51 2.32
C THR A 240 -2.21 -7.27 3.09
N VAL A 241 -3.38 -7.32 3.75
CA VAL A 241 -3.85 -6.27 4.65
C VAL A 241 -2.95 -6.25 5.88
N GLN A 242 -2.20 -5.17 6.03
CA GLN A 242 -1.33 -4.99 7.19
C GLN A 242 -2.17 -4.81 8.44
N LYS A 243 -1.83 -5.55 9.51
CA LYS A 243 -2.45 -5.36 10.81
C LYS A 243 -1.87 -4.10 11.45
N PRO A 244 -2.70 -3.28 12.11
CA PRO A 244 -2.21 -2.14 12.88
C PRO A 244 -1.23 -2.62 13.95
N MET A 245 -0.16 -1.85 14.17
CA MET A 245 0.86 -2.16 15.17
C MET A 245 1.02 -0.99 16.14
N VAL A 246 0.93 -1.28 17.43
CA VAL A 246 1.23 -0.31 18.48
C VAL A 246 2.62 -0.59 19.00
N LYS A 247 3.55 0.36 18.81
CA LYS A 247 4.87 0.33 19.41
C LYS A 247 4.92 1.29 20.59
N ASP A 248 5.61 0.88 21.65
CA ASP A 248 5.93 1.76 22.79
C ASP A 248 7.35 2.31 22.65
N THR A 249 7.64 2.94 21.51
CA THR A 249 8.95 3.52 21.22
C THR A 249 8.78 4.88 20.55
N PRO A 250 9.61 5.88 20.86
CA PRO A 250 9.57 7.17 20.17
C PRO A 250 9.72 7.03 18.66
N ARG A 251 8.95 7.82 17.89
CA ARG A 251 9.08 7.87 16.45
C ARG A 251 10.37 8.61 16.08
N PRO A 252 11.29 8.03 15.29
CA PRO A 252 12.49 8.73 14.85
C PRO A 252 12.15 9.88 13.88
N ALA A 253 13.05 10.86 13.78
CA ALA A 253 12.97 11.92 12.78
C ALA A 253 13.38 11.36 11.40
N ILE A 254 12.42 11.04 10.54
CA ILE A 254 12.68 10.47 9.20
C ILE A 254 12.71 11.52 8.09
N ALA A 255 12.17 12.71 8.36
CA ALA A 255 12.13 13.83 7.41
C ALA A 255 13.32 14.81 7.60
N ALA A 256 13.98 14.77 8.77
CA ALA A 256 15.22 15.51 9.01
C ALA A 256 16.31 15.15 7.99
N GLY A 257 16.94 16.17 7.40
CA GLY A 257 17.94 16.06 6.33
C GLY A 257 17.34 16.00 4.91
N ALA A 258 16.04 15.73 4.77
CA ALA A 258 15.35 15.67 3.48
C ALA A 258 14.36 16.84 3.29
N PHE A 259 13.53 17.12 4.29
CA PHE A 259 12.50 18.17 4.25
C PHE A 259 12.89 19.41 5.03
N TYR A 260 13.75 19.25 6.04
CA TYR A 260 14.29 20.33 6.87
C TYR A 260 15.68 19.93 7.40
N PRO A 261 16.53 20.87 7.85
CA PRO A 261 17.89 20.55 8.26
C PRO A 261 17.96 19.54 9.41
N ALA A 262 18.87 18.56 9.32
CA ALA A 262 19.11 17.61 10.41
C ALA A 262 20.00 18.19 11.52
N ASN A 263 20.83 19.19 11.21
CA ASN A 263 21.62 19.90 12.20
C ASN A 263 20.74 20.88 12.98
N VAL A 264 20.79 20.81 14.31
CA VAL A 264 19.95 21.62 15.20
C VAL A 264 20.12 23.12 14.96
N ARG A 265 21.36 23.61 14.83
CA ARG A 265 21.63 25.05 14.66
C ARG A 265 21.13 25.56 13.31
N GLU A 266 21.33 24.79 12.24
CA GLU A 266 20.83 25.13 10.90
C GLU A 266 19.30 25.12 10.88
N MET A 267 18.67 24.11 11.50
CA MET A 267 17.23 24.01 11.61
C MET A 267 16.65 25.21 12.36
N GLU A 268 17.20 25.56 13.53
CA GLU A 268 16.72 26.70 14.31
C GLU A 268 16.93 28.03 13.57
N THR A 269 18.07 28.20 12.90
CA THR A 269 18.36 29.41 12.11
C THR A 269 17.36 29.57 10.98
N MET A 270 17.12 28.51 10.20
CA MET A 270 16.17 28.52 9.10
C MET A 270 14.73 28.75 9.59
N ARG A 271 14.30 28.05 10.65
CA ARG A 271 12.96 28.22 11.26
C ARG A 271 12.76 29.66 11.74
N ASN A 272 13.72 30.21 12.47
CA ASN A 272 13.62 31.56 13.02
C ASN A 272 13.58 32.63 11.93
N GLY A 273 14.26 32.40 10.80
CA GLY A 273 14.19 33.27 9.62
C GLY A 273 12.84 33.27 8.89
N PHE A 274 11.95 32.31 9.17
CA PHE A 274 10.60 32.26 8.60
C PHE A 274 9.55 33.03 9.38
N PHE A 275 9.76 33.24 10.68
CA PHE A 275 8.83 34.01 11.51
C PHE A 275 8.92 35.50 11.21
N SER A 276 7.82 36.20 11.45
CA SER A 276 7.78 37.66 11.35
C SER A 276 8.70 38.30 12.38
N SER A 277 9.39 39.39 11.99
CA SER A 277 10.25 40.15 12.90
C SER A 277 9.46 40.97 13.92
N GLU A 278 8.26 41.39 13.53
CA GLU A 278 7.33 42.14 14.38
C GLU A 278 6.39 41.19 15.13
N PRO A 279 5.96 41.53 16.36
CA PRO A 279 4.96 40.76 17.08
C PRO A 279 3.66 40.62 16.27
N VAL A 280 3.21 39.37 16.10
CA VAL A 280 1.94 39.06 15.44
C VAL A 280 0.86 38.84 16.49
N GLU A 281 -0.28 39.53 16.33
CA GLU A 281 -1.46 39.29 17.17
C GLU A 281 -1.97 37.86 16.93
N LYS A 282 -2.06 37.09 18.02
CA LYS A 282 -2.58 35.72 17.99
C LYS A 282 -4.08 35.74 18.23
N LYS A 283 -4.80 34.85 17.53
CA LYS A 283 -6.24 34.64 17.72
C LYS A 283 -6.56 33.16 17.92
N ALA A 284 -7.62 32.90 18.66
CA ALA A 284 -8.18 31.58 18.87
C ALA A 284 -8.96 31.11 17.63
N PHE A 285 -8.25 30.62 16.62
CA PHE A 285 -8.87 29.98 15.45
C PHE A 285 -9.37 28.57 15.78
N SER A 286 -10.47 28.19 15.14
CA SER A 286 -11.14 26.89 15.28
C SER A 286 -10.32 25.76 14.64
N GLY A 287 -9.56 26.05 13.58
CA GLY A 287 -8.59 25.14 12.98
C GLY A 287 -7.82 25.79 11.84
N ALA A 288 -6.87 25.05 11.25
CA ALA A 288 -6.10 25.55 10.12
C ALA A 288 -5.69 24.46 9.12
N VAL A 289 -5.63 24.82 7.84
CA VAL A 289 -4.86 24.10 6.82
C VAL A 289 -3.48 24.73 6.75
N ILE A 290 -2.45 23.90 6.82
CA ILE A 290 -1.04 24.29 6.79
C ILE A 290 -0.27 23.42 5.81
N PRO A 291 0.75 23.94 5.12
CA PRO A 291 1.53 23.13 4.20
C PRO A 291 2.52 22.23 4.95
N HIS A 292 2.88 21.09 4.35
CA HIS A 292 3.86 20.14 4.89
C HIS A 292 5.02 19.82 3.95
N GLY A 293 5.13 20.55 2.83
CA GLY A 293 6.28 20.50 1.94
C GLY A 293 7.60 20.89 2.61
N GLY A 294 8.71 20.63 1.90
CA GLY A 294 10.05 20.97 2.37
C GLY A 294 10.19 22.45 2.73
N TRP A 295 10.91 22.73 3.82
CA TRP A 295 11.05 24.07 4.39
C TRP A 295 11.52 25.15 3.42
N PRO A 296 12.45 24.90 2.47
CA PRO A 296 12.84 25.90 1.48
C PRO A 296 11.67 26.43 0.64
N PHE A 297 10.61 25.64 0.47
CA PHE A 297 9.44 25.98 -0.34
C PHE A 297 8.26 26.46 0.52
N ALA A 298 7.96 25.73 1.59
CA ALA A 298 6.73 25.91 2.37
C ALA A 298 6.94 26.51 3.77
N GLY A 299 8.18 26.54 4.27
CA GLY A 299 8.47 26.87 5.67
C GLY A 299 8.03 28.27 6.09
N LYS A 300 8.14 29.25 5.19
CA LYS A 300 7.67 30.63 5.44
C LYS A 300 6.15 30.70 5.60
N LEU A 301 5.39 30.09 4.70
CA LEU A 301 3.93 30.09 4.76
C LEU A 301 3.42 29.31 5.98
N LEU A 302 4.08 28.20 6.30
CA LEU A 302 3.81 27.43 7.52
C LEU A 302 4.00 28.28 8.78
N ALA A 303 5.14 28.96 8.92
CA ALA A 303 5.43 29.85 10.05
C ALA A 303 4.39 30.98 10.17
N GLN A 304 4.12 31.67 9.06
CA GLN A 304 3.16 32.78 8.99
C GLN A 304 1.72 32.38 9.35
N THR A 305 1.35 31.13 9.08
CA THR A 305 0.03 30.61 9.42
C THR A 305 -0.05 30.27 10.92
N LEU A 306 0.95 29.54 11.44
CA LEU A 306 0.98 29.14 12.84
C LEU A 306 1.20 30.31 13.81
N GLU A 307 1.98 31.34 13.44
CA GLU A 307 2.26 32.48 14.31
C GLU A 307 1.03 33.34 14.61
N LYS A 308 -0.02 33.25 13.78
CA LYS A 308 -1.31 33.93 13.96
C LYS A 308 -2.25 33.18 14.93
N MET A 309 -1.95 31.93 15.27
CA MET A 309 -2.84 31.09 16.07
C MET A 309 -2.47 31.09 17.56
N GLU A 310 -3.48 31.13 18.42
CA GLU A 310 -3.36 30.70 19.81
C GLU A 310 -3.39 29.17 19.88
N LEU A 311 -2.21 28.56 19.99
CA LEU A 311 -2.05 27.11 20.08
C LEU A 311 -2.40 26.60 21.49
N ARG A 312 -3.22 25.56 21.57
CA ARG A 312 -3.62 24.89 22.82
C ARG A 312 -2.60 23.81 23.19
N ASN A 313 -2.66 23.34 24.44
CA ASN A 313 -1.78 22.28 24.95
C ASN A 313 -1.99 20.91 24.28
N ARG A 314 -3.13 20.70 23.61
CA ARG A 314 -3.39 19.50 22.80
C ARG A 314 -3.56 19.93 21.36
N ILE A 315 -2.88 19.24 20.46
CA ILE A 315 -2.91 19.51 19.03
C ILE A 315 -3.23 18.21 18.29
N LEU A 316 -4.30 18.21 17.49
CA LEU A 316 -4.61 17.12 16.56
C LEU A 316 -4.15 17.54 15.17
N ILE A 317 -3.36 16.69 14.51
CA ILE A 317 -2.85 16.94 13.16
C ILE A 317 -3.33 15.82 12.22
N PHE A 318 -4.07 16.19 11.18
CA PHE A 318 -4.50 15.29 10.11
C PHE A 318 -3.61 15.51 8.90
N ALA A 319 -3.06 14.43 8.34
CA ALA A 319 -2.13 14.51 7.22
C ALA A 319 -2.43 13.43 6.17
N PRO A 320 -2.04 13.65 4.91
CA PRO A 320 -2.13 12.62 3.88
C PRO A 320 -1.26 11.42 4.23
N LYS A 321 -1.71 10.23 3.81
CA LYS A 321 -0.92 9.01 3.80
C LYS A 321 -0.49 8.69 2.36
N TYR A 322 0.81 8.74 2.11
CA TYR A 322 1.41 8.49 0.79
C TYR A 322 2.05 7.10 0.68
N GLN A 323 2.43 6.52 1.82
CA GLN A 323 3.15 5.26 1.93
C GLN A 323 2.16 4.10 2.09
N ALA A 324 2.52 2.96 1.50
CA ALA A 324 1.68 1.76 1.53
C ALA A 324 1.61 1.08 2.92
N LEU A 325 2.52 1.42 3.84
CA LEU A 325 2.64 0.78 5.16
C LEU A 325 1.52 1.21 6.10
N GLY A 326 1.04 0.29 6.92
CA GLY A 326 -0.02 0.49 7.90
C GLY A 326 -1.44 0.62 7.33
N VAL A 327 -2.38 0.86 8.23
CA VAL A 327 -3.81 1.08 7.94
C VAL A 327 -4.05 2.36 7.15
N ASP A 328 -5.20 2.49 6.51
CA ASP A 328 -5.50 3.65 5.66
C ASP A 328 -5.75 4.93 6.48
N TRP A 329 -6.36 4.80 7.67
CA TRP A 329 -6.68 5.90 8.60
C TRP A 329 -6.04 5.57 9.96
N GLY A 330 -4.77 5.96 10.11
CA GLY A 330 -3.90 5.57 11.22
C GLY A 330 -3.70 6.72 12.21
N VAL A 331 -3.95 6.45 13.48
CA VAL A 331 -3.69 7.37 14.60
C VAL A 331 -2.38 6.97 15.26
N CYS A 332 -1.50 7.93 15.50
CA CYS A 332 -0.18 7.64 16.03
C CYS A 332 -0.27 7.25 17.51
N PRO A 333 0.18 6.04 17.89
CA PRO A 333 0.25 5.64 19.29
C PRO A 333 1.61 5.95 19.93
N ASP A 334 2.58 6.43 19.16
CA ASP A 334 3.96 6.59 19.63
C ASP A 334 3.99 7.67 20.73
N PRO A 335 4.68 7.42 21.86
CA PRO A 335 4.63 8.31 23.02
C PRO A 335 5.33 9.67 22.77
N ARG A 336 6.15 9.75 21.72
CA ARG A 336 6.96 10.93 21.40
C ARG A 336 7.39 10.92 19.94
N TRP A 337 7.53 12.11 19.37
CA TRP A 337 8.19 12.37 18.10
C TRP A 337 9.58 12.93 18.37
N ASN A 338 10.62 12.17 18.02
CA ASN A 338 11.99 12.67 18.08
C ASN A 338 12.19 13.66 16.92
N LEU A 339 12.83 14.78 17.22
CA LEU A 339 13.18 15.84 16.28
C LEU A 339 14.61 16.30 16.58
N PRO A 340 15.34 16.87 15.62
CA PRO A 340 16.57 17.59 15.94
C PRO A 340 16.30 18.67 16.99
N GLY A 341 17.07 18.67 18.08
CA GLY A 341 16.89 19.63 19.17
C GLY A 341 15.81 19.19 20.15
N ARG A 342 14.60 19.74 20.02
CA ARG A 342 13.50 19.53 20.98
C ARG A 342 12.46 18.54 20.43
N PRO A 343 12.24 17.38 21.09
CA PRO A 343 11.19 16.45 20.71
C PRO A 343 9.79 17.02 20.99
N MET A 344 8.77 16.41 20.39
CA MET A 344 7.35 16.70 20.67
C MET A 344 6.71 15.50 21.35
N GLU A 345 6.04 15.70 22.48
CA GLU A 345 5.37 14.61 23.20
C GLU A 345 4.09 14.18 22.46
N GLY A 346 3.83 12.87 22.44
CA GLY A 346 2.56 12.29 21.99
C GLY A 346 1.58 12.12 23.15
N ASP A 347 0.30 11.88 22.86
CA ASP A 347 -0.71 11.57 23.87
C ASP A 347 -1.44 10.28 23.53
N ILE A 348 -0.90 9.14 23.97
CA ILE A 348 -1.47 7.81 23.70
C ILE A 348 -2.88 7.64 24.27
N ASN A 349 -3.20 8.31 25.38
CA ASN A 349 -4.52 8.20 25.99
C ASN A 349 -5.54 8.93 25.12
N LEU A 350 -5.19 10.12 24.61
CA LEU A 350 -6.02 10.84 23.64
C LEU A 350 -6.12 10.07 22.31
N SER A 351 -5.02 9.47 21.83
CA SER A 351 -5.04 8.62 20.64
C SER A 351 -6.01 7.43 20.79
N ARG A 352 -5.97 6.73 21.95
CA ARG A 352 -6.89 5.62 22.26
C ARG A 352 -8.33 6.08 22.28
N ALA A 353 -8.62 7.13 23.05
CA ALA A 353 -9.97 7.69 23.15
C ALA A 353 -10.51 8.12 21.78
N MET A 354 -9.67 8.69 20.91
CA MET A 354 -10.05 9.08 19.56
C MET A 354 -10.37 7.85 18.68
N THR A 355 -9.62 6.75 18.79
CA THR A 355 -9.91 5.51 18.05
C THR A 355 -11.12 4.74 18.58
N GLU A 356 -11.47 4.92 19.85
CA GLU A 356 -12.70 4.37 20.42
C GLU A 356 -13.94 5.16 19.97
N ALA A 357 -13.77 6.46 19.72
CA ALA A 357 -14.84 7.34 19.27
C ALA A 357 -15.11 7.29 17.76
N VAL A 358 -14.09 7.04 16.95
CA VAL A 358 -14.17 7.09 15.48
C VAL A 358 -13.88 5.72 14.88
N ASP A 359 -14.92 5.04 14.39
CA ASP A 359 -14.86 3.62 13.95
C ASP A 359 -13.82 3.37 12.85
N SER A 360 -13.53 4.38 12.04
CA SER A 360 -12.59 4.28 10.92
C SER A 360 -11.13 4.41 11.34
N PHE A 361 -10.85 4.89 12.56
CA PHE A 361 -9.50 5.14 13.05
C PHE A 361 -8.92 3.90 13.75
N GLN A 362 -7.62 3.68 13.59
CA GLN A 362 -6.90 2.61 14.29
C GLN A 362 -5.52 3.11 14.75
N LEU A 363 -5.09 2.68 15.94
CA LEU A 363 -3.74 2.95 16.42
C LEU A 363 -2.72 2.19 15.58
N ASP A 364 -1.80 2.88 14.91
CA ASP A 364 -0.84 2.20 14.05
C ASP A 364 0.48 2.98 13.84
N SER A 365 1.51 2.64 14.62
CA SER A 365 2.88 3.15 14.44
C SER A 365 3.43 2.88 13.03
N LEU A 366 3.01 1.79 12.38
CA LEU A 366 3.52 1.43 11.06
C LEU A 366 3.03 2.41 9.99
N ALA A 367 1.80 2.90 10.12
CA ALA A 367 1.22 3.93 9.24
C ALA A 367 2.02 5.24 9.26
N HIS A 368 2.68 5.57 10.38
CA HIS A 368 3.48 6.78 10.52
C HIS A 368 4.98 6.58 10.23
N SER A 369 5.45 5.33 10.15
CA SER A 369 6.88 4.99 10.16
C SER A 369 7.71 5.57 9.02
N ARG A 370 7.06 5.91 7.90
CA ARG A 370 7.71 6.51 6.71
C ARG A 370 6.98 7.75 6.19
N GLU A 371 6.02 8.27 6.96
CA GLU A 371 5.25 9.45 6.58
C GLU A 371 5.89 10.72 7.13
N HIS A 372 5.89 11.78 6.34
CA HIS A 372 6.56 13.03 6.69
C HIS A 372 5.59 14.17 7.03
N GLY A 373 4.35 14.14 6.52
CA GLY A 373 3.43 15.30 6.58
C GLY A 373 3.21 15.88 7.97
N ILE A 374 3.09 15.02 8.99
CA ILE A 374 3.00 15.47 10.40
C ILE A 374 4.36 15.99 10.89
N GLU A 375 5.44 15.22 10.68
CA GLU A 375 6.77 15.51 11.24
C GLU A 375 7.32 16.87 10.80
N VAL A 376 7.14 17.26 9.53
CA VAL A 376 7.69 18.51 8.96
C VAL A 376 7.18 19.75 9.69
N VAL A 377 5.98 19.67 10.27
CA VAL A 377 5.34 20.75 11.01
C VAL A 377 5.82 20.82 12.47
N LEU A 378 6.21 19.69 13.06
CA LEU A 378 6.46 19.59 14.50
C LEU A 378 7.58 20.52 15.03
N PRO A 379 8.69 20.80 14.32
CA PRO A 379 9.70 21.72 14.84
C PRO A 379 9.22 23.18 14.98
N PHE A 380 8.17 23.58 14.25
CA PHE A 380 7.51 24.87 14.47
C PHE A 380 6.61 24.82 15.70
N LEU A 381 5.83 23.75 15.87
CA LEU A 381 4.94 23.59 17.02
C LEU A 381 5.71 23.43 18.34
N SER A 382 6.81 22.67 18.36
CA SER A 382 7.65 22.49 19.55
C SER A 382 8.33 23.78 20.00
N TYR A 383 8.44 24.76 19.09
CA TYR A 383 8.91 26.11 19.37
C TYR A 383 7.78 27.03 19.85
N LEU A 384 6.65 27.06 19.13
CA LEU A 384 5.54 27.97 19.41
C LEU A 384 4.70 27.57 20.63
N ALA A 385 4.61 26.27 20.94
CA ALA A 385 3.81 25.71 22.02
C ALA A 385 4.66 24.70 22.83
N PRO A 386 5.68 25.17 23.58
CA PRO A 386 6.53 24.29 24.35
C PRO A 386 5.73 23.57 25.44
N GLY A 387 5.68 22.24 25.39
CA GLY A 387 4.92 21.42 26.33
C GLY A 387 3.54 20.96 25.83
N ALA A 388 3.13 21.40 24.64
CA ALA A 388 1.96 20.82 23.99
C ALA A 388 2.20 19.35 23.61
N HIS A 389 1.13 18.57 23.63
CA HIS A 389 1.11 17.17 23.19
C HIS A 389 0.42 17.08 21.82
N VAL A 390 0.95 16.23 20.94
CA VAL A 390 0.43 16.05 19.58
C VAL A 390 -0.14 14.65 19.37
N VAL A 391 -1.31 14.58 18.74
CA VAL A 391 -1.85 13.34 18.19
C VAL A 391 -1.96 13.50 16.68
N GLY A 392 -1.12 12.75 15.97
CA GLY A 392 -1.08 12.75 14.52
C GLY A 392 -1.95 11.64 13.92
N THR A 393 -2.70 11.94 12.87
CA THR A 393 -3.51 10.99 12.10
C THR A 393 -3.14 11.08 10.62
N VAL A 394 -2.78 9.95 10.01
CA VAL A 394 -2.52 9.87 8.56
C VAL A 394 -3.70 9.21 7.86
N MET A 395 -4.09 9.75 6.70
CA MET A 395 -5.35 9.38 6.03
C MET A 395 -5.14 9.19 4.52
N GLN A 396 -5.66 8.09 3.98
CA GLN A 396 -5.82 7.87 2.53
C GLN A 396 -7.14 7.17 2.20
N GLY A 397 -7.64 7.40 0.99
CA GLY A 397 -8.87 6.79 0.49
C GLY A 397 -10.12 7.12 1.32
N GLY A 398 -11.21 6.39 1.08
CA GLY A 398 -12.38 6.40 1.97
C GLY A 398 -13.22 7.67 1.95
N ALA A 399 -13.39 8.34 0.79
CA ALA A 399 -14.24 9.55 0.69
C ALA A 399 -15.65 9.37 1.29
N ARG A 400 -16.23 8.16 1.14
CA ARG A 400 -17.55 7.82 1.69
C ARG A 400 -17.59 7.75 3.23
N LYS A 401 -16.43 7.63 3.90
CA LYS A 401 -16.31 7.58 5.36
C LYS A 401 -16.17 8.96 6.00
N LEU A 402 -15.79 9.97 5.21
CA LEU A 402 -15.51 11.34 5.69
C LEU A 402 -16.64 11.89 6.55
N GLU A 403 -17.88 11.83 6.05
CA GLU A 403 -19.02 12.43 6.73
C GLU A 403 -19.27 11.78 8.09
N ASN A 404 -19.38 10.44 8.13
CA ASN A 404 -19.60 9.71 9.38
C ASN A 404 -18.44 9.89 10.37
N ALA A 405 -17.19 9.81 9.89
CA ALA A 405 -16.03 9.99 10.75
C ALA A 405 -15.92 11.42 11.30
N SER A 406 -16.29 12.44 10.51
CA SER A 406 -16.28 13.84 10.95
C SER A 406 -17.34 14.08 12.04
N LYS A 407 -18.53 13.49 11.89
CA LYS A 407 -19.60 13.50 12.90
C LYS A 407 -19.17 12.83 14.20
N GLN A 408 -18.58 11.64 14.10
CA GLN A 408 -18.05 10.89 15.25
C GLN A 408 -16.96 11.68 15.98
N LEU A 409 -16.01 12.26 15.24
CA LEU A 409 -14.95 13.07 15.81
C LEU A 409 -15.50 14.33 16.49
N ALA A 410 -16.40 15.06 15.83
CA ALA A 410 -17.02 16.27 16.37
C ALA A 410 -17.80 15.97 17.68
N ALA A 411 -18.61 14.91 17.70
CA ALA A 411 -19.33 14.49 18.89
C ALA A 411 -18.39 14.17 20.06
N TRP A 412 -17.28 13.47 19.82
CA TRP A 412 -16.28 13.20 20.84
C TRP A 412 -15.54 14.46 21.31
N LEU A 413 -15.16 15.34 20.38
CA LEU A 413 -14.49 16.61 20.70
C LEU A 413 -15.34 17.50 21.63
N GLN A 414 -16.67 17.48 21.48
CA GLN A 414 -17.61 18.19 22.37
C GLN A 414 -17.60 17.64 23.81
N THR A 415 -17.18 16.39 24.02
CA THR A 415 -17.07 15.79 25.37
C THR A 415 -15.79 16.20 26.10
N LEU A 416 -14.79 16.74 25.38
CA LEU A 416 -13.53 17.16 25.97
C LEU A 416 -13.71 18.48 26.73
N PRO A 417 -13.02 18.68 27.88
CA PRO A 417 -13.12 19.92 28.66
C PRO A 417 -12.64 21.14 27.88
N GLN A 418 -11.74 20.94 26.91
CA GLN A 418 -11.30 21.94 25.96
C GLN A 418 -11.03 21.24 24.63
N CYS A 419 -11.60 21.76 23.55
CA CYS A 419 -11.31 21.28 22.21
C CYS A 419 -9.80 21.49 21.90
N PRO A 420 -9.06 20.53 21.33
CA PRO A 420 -7.68 20.73 20.90
C PRO A 420 -7.55 21.77 19.78
N THR A 421 -6.32 22.21 19.47
CA THR A 421 -6.05 22.86 18.18
C THR A 421 -6.14 21.82 17.07
N LEU A 422 -6.91 22.08 16.02
CA LEU A 422 -7.10 21.17 14.89
C LEU A 422 -6.33 21.67 13.66
N LEU A 423 -5.43 20.85 13.13
CA LEU A 423 -4.60 21.18 11.97
C LEU A 423 -4.74 20.13 10.87
N ALA A 424 -4.89 20.56 9.63
CA ALA A 424 -4.72 19.73 8.44
C ALA A 424 -3.39 20.07 7.79
N ALA A 425 -2.40 19.20 7.93
CA ALA A 425 -1.08 19.34 7.32
C ALA A 425 -1.15 18.76 5.90
N SER A 426 -1.45 19.61 4.90
CA SER A 426 -1.68 19.18 3.52
C SER A 426 -1.12 20.14 2.49
N ASP A 427 -0.55 19.57 1.44
CA ASP A 427 -0.20 20.28 0.21
C ASP A 427 -1.37 20.11 -0.77
N LEU A 428 -1.63 21.07 -1.66
CA LEU A 428 -2.80 21.07 -2.53
C LEU A 428 -2.62 20.10 -3.71
N SER A 429 -2.24 20.60 -4.89
CA SER A 429 -2.05 19.74 -6.05
C SER A 429 -0.64 19.17 -6.17
N LEU A 430 -0.56 17.89 -6.55
CA LEU A 430 0.65 17.17 -6.95
C LEU A 430 0.49 16.75 -8.42
N TYR A 431 0.83 17.62 -9.37
CA TYR A 431 0.59 17.33 -10.79
C TYR A 431 1.85 17.12 -11.63
N ALA A 432 1.67 16.28 -12.66
CA ALA A 432 2.59 16.08 -13.76
C ALA A 432 2.31 17.02 -14.96
N ASP A 433 1.15 17.69 -15.00
CA ASP A 433 0.81 18.70 -16.02
C ASP A 433 0.76 20.12 -15.40
N PRO A 434 1.83 20.92 -15.60
CA PRO A 434 1.93 22.30 -15.10
C PRO A 434 0.80 23.23 -15.56
N LYS A 435 0.09 22.91 -16.66
CA LYS A 435 -0.97 23.78 -17.18
C LYS A 435 -2.28 23.66 -16.39
N GLN A 436 -2.45 22.57 -15.64
CA GLN A 436 -3.67 22.28 -14.88
C GLN A 436 -3.51 22.62 -13.38
N SER A 437 -2.29 22.56 -12.85
CA SER A 437 -1.99 22.77 -11.42
C SER A 437 -2.51 24.11 -10.86
N PRO A 438 -2.16 25.27 -11.45
CA PRO A 438 -2.53 26.55 -10.85
C PRO A 438 -4.03 26.77 -10.75
N ARG A 439 -4.78 26.36 -11.78
CA ARG A 439 -6.23 26.51 -11.81
C ARG A 439 -6.93 25.61 -10.80
N LEU A 440 -6.42 24.39 -10.58
CA LEU A 440 -7.00 23.52 -9.56
C LEU A 440 -6.72 24.05 -8.16
N ASP A 441 -5.48 24.47 -7.87
CA ASP A 441 -5.15 25.00 -6.54
C ASP A 441 -6.01 26.21 -6.20
N GLU A 442 -6.14 27.16 -7.14
CA GLU A 442 -7.04 28.31 -7.00
C GLU A 442 -8.48 27.87 -6.70
N SER A 443 -9.00 26.90 -7.46
CA SER A 443 -10.35 26.37 -7.24
C SER A 443 -10.52 25.68 -5.88
N ILE A 444 -9.48 24.99 -5.39
CA ILE A 444 -9.48 24.37 -4.04
C ILE A 444 -9.45 25.46 -2.96
N VAL A 445 -8.63 26.50 -3.13
CA VAL A 445 -8.57 27.64 -2.20
C VAL A 445 -9.90 28.39 -2.17
N GLU A 446 -10.54 28.60 -3.32
CA GLU A 446 -11.87 29.19 -3.41
C GLU A 446 -12.93 28.32 -2.73
N ALA A 447 -12.87 27.00 -2.86
CA ALA A 447 -13.76 26.09 -2.14
C ALA A 447 -13.55 26.16 -0.62
N MET A 448 -12.29 26.26 -0.15
CA MET A 448 -12.00 26.51 1.27
C MET A 448 -12.55 27.86 1.74
N ALA A 449 -12.38 28.90 0.94
CA ALA A 449 -12.85 30.24 1.25
C ALA A 449 -14.39 30.33 1.29
N ALA A 450 -15.05 29.51 0.49
CA ALA A 450 -16.51 29.34 0.49
C ALA A 450 -17.01 28.37 1.57
N LEU A 451 -16.12 27.80 2.39
CA LEU A 451 -16.44 26.83 3.45
C LEU A 451 -17.15 25.57 2.92
N ASP A 452 -16.79 25.14 1.70
CA ASP A 452 -17.45 24.07 0.96
C ASP A 452 -16.50 22.86 0.75
N PRO A 453 -16.40 21.95 1.73
CA PRO A 453 -15.53 20.78 1.62
C PRO A 453 -16.02 19.78 0.57
N GLU A 454 -17.32 19.70 0.29
CA GLU A 454 -17.87 18.84 -0.77
C GLU A 454 -17.38 19.29 -2.15
N LYS A 455 -17.41 20.60 -2.43
CA LYS A 455 -16.88 21.16 -3.68
C LYS A 455 -15.39 20.85 -3.84
N MET A 456 -14.60 20.93 -2.77
CA MET A 456 -13.18 20.56 -2.80
C MET A 456 -12.98 19.09 -3.24
N LEU A 457 -13.75 18.17 -2.64
CA LEU A 457 -13.68 16.75 -2.98
C LEU A 457 -14.11 16.49 -4.43
N ALA A 458 -15.17 17.16 -4.89
CA ALA A 458 -15.68 17.04 -6.25
C ALA A 458 -14.68 17.55 -7.30
N LEU A 459 -14.00 18.68 -7.05
CA LEU A 459 -12.99 19.25 -7.94
C LEU A 459 -11.83 18.27 -8.21
N VAL A 460 -11.34 17.63 -7.15
CA VAL A 460 -10.24 16.67 -7.27
C VAL A 460 -10.66 15.40 -8.02
N GLN A 461 -11.90 14.93 -7.81
CA GLN A 461 -12.46 13.80 -8.56
C GLN A 461 -12.64 14.13 -10.04
N GLU A 462 -13.22 15.29 -10.37
CA GLU A 462 -13.46 15.72 -11.76
C GLU A 462 -12.15 15.85 -12.55
N LYS A 463 -11.09 16.36 -11.92
CA LYS A 463 -9.77 16.54 -12.53
C LYS A 463 -8.86 15.31 -12.44
N ASN A 464 -9.37 14.16 -11.98
CA ASN A 464 -8.58 12.95 -11.73
C ASN A 464 -7.30 13.22 -10.90
N ALA A 465 -7.34 14.19 -9.99
CA ALA A 465 -6.24 14.43 -9.07
C ALA A 465 -6.23 13.40 -7.93
N PRO A 466 -5.07 13.14 -7.30
CA PRO A 466 -5.02 12.33 -6.10
C PRO A 466 -5.84 12.97 -4.96
N LEU A 467 -6.89 12.28 -4.52
CA LEU A 467 -7.71 12.70 -3.38
C LEU A 467 -6.90 12.90 -2.09
N THR A 468 -5.78 12.18 -1.95
CA THR A 468 -4.95 12.16 -0.75
C THR A 468 -4.52 13.56 -0.31
N GLY A 469 -4.22 14.47 -1.25
CA GLY A 469 -3.79 15.85 -0.94
C GLY A 469 -4.89 16.76 -0.38
N VAL A 470 -6.16 16.44 -0.55
CA VAL A 470 -7.29 17.25 -0.03
C VAL A 470 -8.09 16.57 1.07
N LEU A 471 -7.91 15.26 1.24
CA LEU A 471 -8.66 14.44 2.19
C LEU A 471 -8.59 14.98 3.64
N PRO A 472 -7.40 15.32 4.19
CA PRO A 472 -7.32 15.87 5.55
C PRO A 472 -7.97 17.25 5.68
N CYS A 473 -7.88 18.09 4.63
CA CYS A 473 -8.49 19.41 4.60
C CYS A 473 -10.02 19.31 4.64
N ALA A 474 -10.59 18.47 3.78
CA ALA A 474 -12.03 18.22 3.77
C ALA A 474 -12.50 17.63 5.10
N PHE A 475 -11.77 16.67 5.68
CA PHE A 475 -12.08 16.09 6.98
C PHE A 475 -12.09 17.13 8.10
N LEU A 476 -11.07 18.01 8.15
CA LEU A 476 -11.00 19.12 9.10
C LEU A 476 -12.22 20.04 8.96
N MET A 477 -12.49 20.53 7.75
CA MET A 477 -13.61 21.44 7.49
C MET A 477 -14.96 20.80 7.84
N MET A 478 -15.19 19.55 7.44
CA MET A 478 -16.41 18.82 7.81
C MET A 478 -16.53 18.68 9.33
N THR A 479 -15.45 18.35 10.05
CA THR A 479 -15.44 18.27 11.52
C THR A 479 -15.77 19.62 12.15
N LEU A 480 -15.15 20.72 11.67
CA LEU A 480 -15.45 22.07 12.16
C LEU A 480 -16.90 22.48 11.90
N ARG A 481 -17.47 22.09 10.75
CA ARG A 481 -18.87 22.33 10.42
C ARG A 481 -19.82 21.61 11.38
N GLU A 482 -19.55 20.33 11.68
CA GLU A 482 -20.33 19.55 12.66
C GLU A 482 -20.19 20.11 14.09
N LEU A 483 -19.07 20.76 14.41
CA LEU A 483 -18.89 21.48 15.68
C LEU A 483 -19.59 22.86 15.72
N GLY A 484 -20.09 23.38 14.59
CA GLY A 484 -20.58 24.76 14.49
C GLY A 484 -19.47 25.82 14.50
N LEU A 485 -18.24 25.43 14.16
CA LEU A 485 -17.01 26.23 14.23
C LEU A 485 -16.37 26.49 12.84
N LEU A 486 -17.16 26.36 11.77
CA LEU A 486 -16.75 26.68 10.40
C LEU A 486 -17.60 27.86 9.89
N ASN A 487 -17.33 29.06 10.40
CA ASN A 487 -18.13 30.25 10.09
C ASN A 487 -17.41 31.22 9.16
N ARG A 488 -16.08 31.31 9.28
CA ARG A 488 -15.24 32.15 8.42
C ARG A 488 -13.92 31.46 8.11
N SER A 489 -13.31 31.92 7.03
CA SER A 489 -11.96 31.51 6.61
C SER A 489 -11.08 32.72 6.37
N HIS A 490 -9.81 32.64 6.70
CA HIS A 490 -8.81 33.66 6.43
C HIS A 490 -7.63 33.04 5.67
N LEU A 491 -7.47 33.44 4.41
CA LEU A 491 -6.32 33.05 3.61
C LEU A 491 -5.08 33.82 4.10
N VAL A 492 -4.08 33.09 4.61
CA VAL A 492 -2.78 33.64 4.98
C VAL A 492 -1.91 33.79 3.73
N GLY A 493 -1.97 32.81 2.84
CA GLY A 493 -1.26 32.85 1.58
C GLY A 493 -1.44 31.56 0.77
N HIS A 494 -1.17 31.69 -0.52
CA HIS A 494 -1.14 30.59 -1.49
C HIS A 494 0.15 30.74 -2.31
N THR A 495 0.96 29.69 -2.38
CA THR A 495 2.24 29.69 -3.11
C THR A 495 2.48 28.33 -3.77
N GLN A 496 3.45 28.26 -4.68
CA GLN A 496 3.74 27.06 -5.46
C GLN A 496 5.24 26.87 -5.61
N SER A 497 5.71 25.62 -5.55
CA SER A 497 7.07 25.27 -5.99
C SER A 497 7.04 24.65 -7.38
N ILE A 498 8.11 24.89 -8.13
CA ILE A 498 8.32 24.31 -9.45
C ILE A 498 9.70 23.65 -9.44
N GLU A 499 9.72 22.32 -9.54
CA GLU A 499 10.96 21.57 -9.75
C GLU A 499 10.98 20.98 -11.16
N SER A 500 12.11 21.11 -11.85
CA SER A 500 12.33 20.50 -13.16
C SER A 500 13.53 19.55 -13.08
N LYS A 501 13.29 18.24 -13.23
CA LYS A 501 14.34 17.23 -13.25
C LYS A 501 14.14 16.30 -14.44
N ASN A 502 15.18 16.13 -15.26
CA ASN A 502 15.16 15.29 -16.47
C ASN A 502 14.02 15.62 -17.44
N GLY A 503 13.65 16.90 -17.58
CA GLY A 503 12.56 17.35 -18.46
C GLY A 503 11.15 17.15 -17.89
N VAL A 504 11.00 16.54 -16.71
CA VAL A 504 9.73 16.44 -15.99
C VAL A 504 9.62 17.62 -15.03
N ARG A 505 8.61 18.46 -15.25
CA ARG A 505 8.24 19.56 -14.36
C ARG A 505 7.21 19.05 -13.35
N LYS A 506 7.53 19.15 -12.07
CA LYS A 506 6.60 18.89 -10.96
C LYS A 506 6.27 20.19 -10.28
N GLU A 507 4.98 20.43 -10.09
CA GLU A 507 4.47 21.58 -9.36
C GLU A 507 3.74 21.11 -8.12
N VAL A 508 3.97 21.81 -7.01
CA VAL A 508 3.31 21.55 -5.73
C VAL A 508 2.74 22.84 -5.20
N GLY A 509 1.43 22.86 -4.95
CA GLY A 509 0.72 23.98 -4.34
C GLY A 509 0.70 23.93 -2.81
N PHE A 510 0.84 25.09 -2.18
CA PHE A 510 0.85 25.26 -0.72
C PHE A 510 -0.13 26.34 -0.30
N CYS A 511 -0.95 26.06 0.71
CA CYS A 511 -1.92 27.02 1.24
C CYS A 511 -1.83 27.10 2.77
N GLY A 512 -1.92 28.32 3.30
CA GLY A 512 -2.18 28.59 4.70
C GLY A 512 -3.59 29.16 4.84
N MET A 513 -4.51 28.41 5.44
CA MET A 513 -5.91 28.82 5.66
C MET A 513 -6.27 28.67 7.13
N LEU A 514 -6.84 29.71 7.73
CA LEU A 514 -7.32 29.72 9.11
C LEU A 514 -8.85 29.71 9.13
N PHE A 515 -9.47 29.01 10.06
CA PHE A 515 -10.93 28.96 10.22
C PHE A 515 -11.37 29.50 11.58
N GLU A 516 -12.48 30.22 11.60
CA GLU A 516 -13.13 30.81 12.79
C GLU A 516 -14.56 30.28 12.92
#